data_AF-A0A917ERQ2-F1
#
_entry.id   AF-A0A917ERQ2-F1
#
_cell.length_a   1.000
_cell.length_b   1.000
_cell.length_c   1.000
_cell.angle_alpha   90.00
_cell.angle_beta   90.00
_cell.angle_gamma   90.00
#
_symmetry.space_group_name_H-M   'P 1'
#
loop_
_entity.id
_entity.type
_entity.pdbx_description
1 polymer ?
#
loop_
_entity_poly.entity_id
_entity_poly.type
_entity_poly.pdbx_seq_one_letter_code
_entity_poly.pdbx_strand_id
1 'polypeptide(L)'
;MPFVTDRLADQSRCAQVPSGGDEELAEFLSARIRGQQEAVRAIVRATTVARAGLAEPHRPLGSILLVGPTGVGKSELARTLAHALRGDPEDLCRIDMSQMSQEHYAASFGGAPPGYSGSKEGHTLFDRSTVEGDPYTPGVVLFDEIEKAHRVVLRSLLHVLDHGELVLANGQERIDFRNSYVILTSNLGARSLTRLMQGPVGRLQRRFGSAESAGSRAGQLTAGIARRAGERLSRRAVQSFLDPEFFNRIDEMVVLEHLDGATAESIVELQVQEIIRRARRRRASVTVDPSVHRLLLAEGFSPAYGARSLSRAVRRHLSAPLADAMRRARQVGETKPVLHVVCEGEEAVVYRRTAPEEEPDAAPDSPPEPVPEAEEKPDADVGSGAAPEADAGSDTTAETRSEEDHDARL
;
A
#
# COMPACT_ATOMS: atom_id res chain seq x y z
N MET A 1 30.41 39.01 1.10
CA MET A 1 29.89 37.77 0.48
C MET A 1 29.72 36.71 1.58
N PRO A 2 28.66 36.77 2.42
CA PRO A 2 28.25 35.60 3.19
C PRO A 2 27.32 34.72 2.32
N PHE A 3 26.97 33.53 2.78
CA PHE A 3 26.03 32.58 2.14
C PHE A 3 26.64 31.55 1.16
N VAL A 4 27.55 30.72 1.68
CA VAL A 4 27.72 29.33 1.17
C VAL A 4 27.59 28.29 2.29
N THR A 5 27.74 28.68 3.56
CA THR A 5 27.74 27.75 4.70
C THR A 5 26.35 27.39 5.26
N ASP A 6 25.31 28.22 5.05
CA ASP A 6 23.97 27.92 5.59
C ASP A 6 23.20 26.86 4.77
N ARG A 7 23.59 26.58 3.52
CA ARG A 7 22.92 25.57 2.68
C ARG A 7 23.24 24.12 3.07
N LEU A 8 24.30 23.88 3.82
CA LEU A 8 24.68 22.53 4.25
C LEU A 8 24.04 22.13 5.59
N ALA A 9 23.71 23.11 6.43
CA ALA A 9 23.03 22.85 7.71
C ALA A 9 21.54 22.51 7.52
N ASP A 10 20.89 23.06 6.48
CA ASP A 10 19.47 22.80 6.19
C ASP A 10 19.24 21.40 5.57
N GLN A 11 20.24 20.89 4.84
CA GLN A 11 20.22 19.51 4.31
C GLN A 11 20.26 18.44 5.41
N SER A 12 20.76 18.79 6.60
CA SER A 12 20.86 17.86 7.73
C SER A 12 19.54 17.67 8.49
N ARG A 13 18.48 18.40 8.10
CA ARG A 13 17.13 18.31 8.70
C ARG A 13 16.12 17.56 7.82
N CYS A 14 16.51 17.11 6.63
CA CYS A 14 15.68 16.19 5.86
C CYS A 14 15.61 14.86 6.60
N ALA A 15 14.40 14.50 7.03
CA ALA A 15 14.12 13.27 7.76
C ALA A 15 14.68 12.06 7.01
N GLN A 16 15.45 11.24 7.72
CA GLN A 16 15.89 9.95 7.23
C GLN A 16 14.68 9.01 7.31
N VAL A 17 13.91 8.94 6.23
CA VAL A 17 12.82 7.97 6.02
C VAL A 17 13.33 6.56 6.39
N PRO A 18 12.55 5.72 7.12
CA PRO A 18 13.10 4.56 7.79
C PRO A 18 13.69 3.53 6.82
N SER A 19 14.65 2.76 7.31
CA SER A 19 15.66 1.95 6.60
C SER A 19 15.19 0.74 5.79
N GLY A 20 13.89 0.56 5.57
CA GLY A 20 13.39 -0.50 4.69
C GLY A 20 13.68 -0.17 3.22
N GLY A 21 14.17 -1.10 2.41
CA GLY A 21 14.50 -0.84 1.01
C GLY A 21 13.28 -0.39 0.19
N ASP A 22 13.50 0.28 -0.95
CA ASP A 22 12.41 0.65 -1.87
C ASP A 22 11.69 -0.58 -2.43
N GLU A 23 12.42 -1.69 -2.58
CA GLU A 23 11.89 -2.99 -2.98
C GLU A 23 10.95 -3.58 -1.90
N GLU A 24 11.34 -3.51 -0.62
CA GLU A 24 10.51 -3.94 0.50
C GLU A 24 9.19 -3.13 0.58
N LEU A 25 9.28 -1.81 0.37
CA LEU A 25 8.10 -0.95 0.32
C LEU A 25 7.18 -1.34 -0.86
N ALA A 26 7.77 -1.57 -2.05
CA ALA A 26 7.02 -1.97 -3.24
C ALA A 26 6.30 -3.31 -3.04
N GLU A 27 6.97 -4.30 -2.46
CA GLU A 27 6.40 -5.61 -2.12
C GLU A 27 5.28 -5.48 -1.08
N PHE A 28 5.51 -4.71 -0.01
CA PHE A 28 4.54 -4.49 1.05
C PHE A 28 3.24 -3.86 0.53
N LEU A 29 3.37 -2.83 -0.31
CA LEU A 29 2.25 -2.15 -0.96
C LEU A 29 1.54 -3.10 -1.93
N SER A 30 2.29 -3.78 -2.81
CA SER A 30 1.75 -4.68 -3.82
C SER A 30 1.02 -5.88 -3.22
N ALA A 31 1.44 -6.36 -2.05
CA ALA A 31 0.79 -7.45 -1.33
C ALA A 31 -0.64 -7.11 -0.89
N ARG A 32 -0.95 -5.82 -0.66
CA ARG A 32 -2.25 -5.34 -0.17
C ARG A 32 -3.07 -4.63 -1.24
N ILE A 33 -2.40 -3.93 -2.16
CA ILE A 33 -3.02 -3.15 -3.22
C ILE A 33 -2.96 -3.94 -4.53
N ARG A 34 -4.13 -4.41 -4.99
CA ARG A 34 -4.25 -5.23 -6.21
C ARG A 34 -4.73 -4.40 -7.40
N GLY A 35 -4.11 -4.64 -8.55
CA GLY A 35 -4.48 -4.01 -9.83
C GLY A 35 -4.10 -2.54 -10.00
N GLN A 36 -3.29 -1.96 -9.09
CA GLN A 36 -2.91 -0.53 -9.13
C GLN A 36 -1.38 -0.34 -9.12
N GLN A 37 -0.69 -1.06 -10.00
CA GLN A 37 0.78 -1.10 -10.02
C GLN A 37 1.42 0.26 -10.30
N GLU A 38 0.81 1.10 -11.13
CA GLU A 38 1.33 2.44 -11.39
C GLU A 38 1.26 3.33 -10.15
N ALA A 39 0.24 3.17 -9.31
CA ALA A 39 0.11 3.93 -8.07
C ALA A 39 1.14 3.51 -7.02
N VAL A 40 1.40 2.20 -6.92
CA VAL A 40 2.49 1.66 -6.08
C VAL A 40 3.84 2.21 -6.55
N ARG A 41 4.13 2.16 -7.85
CA ARG A 41 5.38 2.69 -8.41
C ARG A 41 5.56 4.18 -8.17
N ALA A 42 4.50 4.98 -8.31
CA ALA A 42 4.56 6.42 -8.06
C ALA A 42 4.92 6.74 -6.60
N ILE A 43 4.34 6.01 -5.64
CA ILE A 43 4.69 6.14 -4.22
C ILE A 43 6.14 5.74 -3.99
N VAL A 44 6.57 4.60 -4.52
CA VAL A 44 7.95 4.13 -4.37
C VAL A 44 8.93 5.16 -4.95
N ARG A 45 8.64 5.72 -6.13
CA ARG A 45 9.45 6.80 -6.72
C ARG A 45 9.53 8.03 -5.82
N ALA A 46 8.39 8.51 -5.31
CA ALA A 46 8.36 9.67 -4.40
C ALA A 46 9.20 9.39 -3.13
N THR A 47 9.06 8.20 -2.55
CA THR A 47 9.85 7.77 -1.40
C THR A 47 11.34 7.62 -1.72
N THR A 48 11.69 7.13 -2.91
CA THR A 48 13.09 7.04 -3.38
C THR A 48 13.73 8.42 -3.44
N VAL A 49 13.02 9.40 -4.05
CA VAL A 49 13.49 10.79 -4.17
C VAL A 49 13.67 11.43 -2.79
N ALA A 50 12.72 11.22 -1.87
CA ALA A 50 12.80 11.71 -0.50
C ALA A 50 13.98 11.09 0.27
N ARG A 51 14.16 9.77 0.18
CA ARG A 51 15.27 9.02 0.81
C ARG A 51 16.64 9.43 0.30
N ALA A 52 16.73 9.74 -0.99
CA ALA A 52 17.96 10.23 -1.60
C ALA A 52 18.30 11.69 -1.19
N GLY A 53 17.42 12.36 -0.44
CA GLY A 53 17.59 13.77 -0.08
C GLY A 53 17.46 14.71 -1.28
N LEU A 54 16.82 14.25 -2.36
CA LEU A 54 16.65 15.01 -3.61
C LEU A 54 15.29 15.73 -3.68
N ALA A 55 14.44 15.56 -2.67
CA ALA A 55 13.21 16.32 -2.53
C ALA A 55 13.50 17.81 -2.24
N GLU A 56 12.58 18.69 -2.61
CA GLU A 56 12.70 20.13 -2.34
C GLU A 56 12.54 20.41 -0.82
N PRO A 57 13.50 21.08 -0.15
CA PRO A 57 13.50 21.20 1.31
C PRO A 57 12.31 21.97 1.91
N HIS A 58 11.69 22.85 1.13
CA HIS A 58 10.56 23.67 1.56
C HIS A 58 9.22 23.10 1.13
N ARG A 59 9.18 21.89 0.57
CA ARG A 59 7.94 21.23 0.12
C ARG A 59 7.76 19.93 0.91
N PRO A 60 6.54 19.35 0.91
CA PRO A 60 6.36 18.00 1.43
C PRO A 60 7.29 17.00 0.74
N LEU A 61 7.61 15.88 1.42
CA LEU A 61 8.48 14.81 0.89
C LEU A 61 7.97 14.24 -0.44
N GLY A 62 6.67 14.29 -0.67
CA GLY A 62 6.07 14.05 -1.97
C GLY A 62 4.57 14.37 -1.96
N SER A 63 4.08 14.94 -3.06
CA SER A 63 2.66 15.22 -3.28
C SER A 63 2.10 14.37 -4.41
N ILE A 64 1.12 13.51 -4.08
CA ILE A 64 0.58 12.52 -5.01
C ILE A 64 -0.93 12.71 -5.14
N LEU A 65 -1.41 12.95 -6.35
CA LEU A 65 -2.84 13.00 -6.67
C LEU A 65 -3.32 11.69 -7.28
N LEU A 66 -4.14 10.97 -6.52
CA LEU A 66 -4.81 9.73 -6.94
C LEU A 66 -6.18 10.04 -7.53
N VAL A 67 -6.38 9.73 -8.80
CA VAL A 67 -7.63 10.02 -9.52
C VAL A 67 -8.28 8.75 -10.03
N GLY A 68 -9.57 8.59 -9.82
CA GLY A 68 -10.29 7.42 -10.33
C GLY A 68 -11.69 7.29 -9.77
N PRO A 69 -12.45 6.26 -10.16
CA PRO A 69 -13.79 6.03 -9.62
C PRO A 69 -13.74 5.63 -8.14
N THR A 70 -14.89 5.59 -7.48
CA THR A 70 -14.96 5.17 -6.08
C THR A 70 -14.68 3.67 -5.93
N GLY A 71 -14.03 3.28 -4.84
CA GLY A 71 -13.82 1.87 -4.51
C GLY A 71 -12.68 1.16 -5.24
N VAL A 72 -11.81 1.86 -5.97
CA VAL A 72 -10.60 1.26 -6.61
C VAL A 72 -9.37 1.22 -5.72
N GLY A 73 -9.44 1.79 -4.50
CA GLY A 73 -8.33 1.72 -3.53
C GLY A 73 -7.55 3.02 -3.30
N LYS A 74 -8.05 4.20 -3.72
CA LYS A 74 -7.37 5.50 -3.48
C LYS A 74 -7.00 5.72 -2.01
N SER A 75 -7.99 5.70 -1.11
CA SER A 75 -7.76 5.89 0.33
C SER A 75 -7.06 4.68 0.97
N GLU A 76 -7.23 3.48 0.40
CA GLU A 76 -6.54 2.27 0.89
C GLU A 76 -5.04 2.33 0.66
N LEU A 77 -4.61 2.88 -0.48
CA LEU A 77 -3.20 3.07 -0.80
C LEU A 77 -2.52 3.98 0.23
N ALA A 78 -3.18 5.08 0.62
CA ALA A 78 -2.69 5.98 1.65
C ALA A 78 -2.58 5.30 3.03
N ARG A 79 -3.61 4.54 3.42
CA ARG A 79 -3.57 3.73 4.67
C ARG A 79 -2.48 2.67 4.63
N THR A 80 -2.23 2.07 3.47
CA THR A 80 -1.18 1.07 3.33
C THR A 80 0.20 1.72 3.42
N LEU A 81 0.37 2.93 2.87
CA LEU A 81 1.60 3.71 3.05
C LEU A 81 1.82 4.07 4.52
N ALA A 82 0.79 4.53 5.23
CA ALA A 82 0.86 4.79 6.67
C ALA A 82 1.26 3.53 7.45
N HIS A 83 0.66 2.39 7.14
CA HIS A 83 1.03 1.11 7.75
C HIS A 83 2.49 0.71 7.47
N ALA A 84 3.00 0.98 6.26
CA ALA A 84 4.37 0.67 5.88
C ALA A 84 5.39 1.56 6.59
N LEU A 85 5.12 2.86 6.69
CA LEU A 85 6.06 3.85 7.22
C LEU A 85 5.94 4.06 8.73
N ARG A 86 4.73 3.92 9.28
CA ARG A 86 4.37 4.27 10.67
C ARG A 86 3.89 3.07 11.49
N GLY A 87 3.73 1.90 10.86
CA GLY A 87 3.36 0.65 11.53
C GLY A 87 1.86 0.43 11.72
N ASP A 88 1.02 1.47 11.65
CA ASP A 88 -0.44 1.39 11.81
C ASP A 88 -1.16 2.03 10.59
N PRO A 89 -2.11 1.33 9.93
CA PRO A 89 -2.90 1.91 8.84
C PRO A 89 -3.80 3.08 9.23
N GLU A 90 -4.06 3.30 10.52
CA GLU A 90 -4.87 4.41 11.02
C GLU A 90 -4.01 5.56 11.59
N ASP A 91 -2.68 5.38 11.66
CA ASP A 91 -1.74 6.44 12.03
C ASP A 91 -1.45 7.34 10.81
N LEU A 92 -2.47 8.08 10.38
CA LEU A 92 -2.38 9.12 9.35
C LEU A 92 -3.32 10.28 9.64
N CYS A 93 -2.99 11.46 9.13
CA CYS A 93 -3.90 12.60 9.15
C CYS A 93 -4.89 12.49 7.99
N ARG A 94 -6.14 12.06 8.24
CA ARG A 94 -7.19 12.01 7.20
C ARG A 94 -8.15 13.19 7.32
N ILE A 95 -8.22 14.01 6.27
CA ILE A 95 -9.18 15.10 6.16
C ILE A 95 -10.19 14.79 5.04
N ASP A 96 -11.46 14.73 5.41
CA ASP A 96 -12.58 14.58 4.47
C ASP A 96 -12.99 15.96 3.91
N MET A 97 -12.68 16.19 2.64
CA MET A 97 -12.94 17.46 1.96
C MET A 97 -14.42 17.73 1.74
N SER A 98 -15.28 16.69 1.80
CA SER A 98 -16.74 16.87 1.70
C SER A 98 -17.31 17.61 2.90
N GLN A 99 -16.70 17.47 4.08
CA GLN A 99 -17.09 18.24 5.26
C GLN A 99 -16.68 19.72 5.15
N MET A 100 -15.70 20.01 4.30
CA MET A 100 -15.11 21.33 4.09
C MET A 100 -15.69 22.06 2.86
N SER A 101 -16.86 21.63 2.38
CA SER A 101 -17.51 22.23 1.21
C SER A 101 -18.17 23.59 1.51
N GLN A 102 -18.59 23.78 2.77
CA GLN A 102 -19.28 24.98 3.24
C GLN A 102 -18.29 25.98 3.83
N GLU A 103 -18.50 27.27 3.61
CA GLU A 103 -17.55 28.34 3.99
C GLU A 103 -17.26 28.37 5.50
N HIS A 104 -18.26 28.18 6.36
CA HIS A 104 -18.06 28.18 7.81
C HIS A 104 -17.15 27.04 8.31
N TYR A 105 -17.22 25.86 7.68
CA TYR A 105 -16.33 24.73 8.00
C TYR A 105 -14.97 24.89 7.33
N ALA A 106 -14.92 25.41 6.11
CA ALA A 106 -13.68 25.76 5.42
C ALA A 106 -12.84 26.78 6.19
N ALA A 107 -13.47 27.75 6.86
CA ALA A 107 -12.78 28.70 7.73
C ALA A 107 -12.04 28.00 8.88
N SER A 108 -12.56 26.86 9.35
CA SER A 108 -11.95 26.04 10.39
C SER A 108 -10.81 25.14 9.90
N PHE A 109 -10.52 25.10 8.58
CA PHE A 109 -9.43 24.30 8.02
C PHE A 109 -8.07 24.71 8.62
N GLY A 110 -7.83 26.02 8.77
CA GLY A 110 -6.69 26.54 9.54
C GLY A 110 -7.00 26.71 11.04
N GLY A 111 -8.14 26.28 11.54
CA GLY A 111 -8.67 26.62 12.87
C GLY A 111 -9.70 27.76 12.83
N ALA A 112 -10.51 27.91 13.89
CA ALA A 112 -11.55 28.94 13.92
C ALA A 112 -10.94 30.36 14.10
N PRO A 113 -11.43 31.39 13.37
CA PRO A 113 -11.03 32.77 13.62
C PRO A 113 -11.35 33.23 15.06
N PRO A 114 -10.60 34.18 15.64
CA PRO A 114 -10.90 34.73 16.97
C PRO A 114 -12.35 35.22 17.06
N GLY A 115 -13.13 34.70 18.01
CA GLY A 115 -14.52 35.11 18.25
C GLY A 115 -15.61 34.16 17.72
N TYR A 116 -15.25 33.08 17.02
CA TYR A 116 -16.18 32.01 16.62
C TYR A 116 -16.21 30.86 17.64
N SER A 117 -17.34 30.16 17.77
CA SER A 117 -17.48 28.93 18.57
C SER A 117 -16.43 27.91 18.09
N GLY A 118 -15.50 27.51 18.97
CA GLY A 118 -14.34 26.66 18.63
C GLY A 118 -12.97 27.37 18.66
N SER A 119 -12.94 28.71 18.68
CA SER A 119 -11.70 29.49 18.82
C SER A 119 -11.03 29.38 20.19
N LYS A 120 -11.78 28.97 21.22
CA LYS A 120 -11.27 28.80 22.60
C LYS A 120 -10.63 27.43 22.85
N GLU A 121 -10.87 26.44 21.99
CA GLU A 121 -10.47 25.06 22.26
C GLU A 121 -9.18 24.64 21.53
N GLY A 122 -8.65 25.47 20.62
CA GLY A 122 -7.37 25.20 19.95
C GLY A 122 -7.34 23.90 19.11
N HIS A 123 -8.50 23.27 18.89
CA HIS A 123 -8.60 22.02 18.14
C HIS A 123 -8.45 22.31 16.64
N THR A 124 -7.24 22.04 16.12
CA THR A 124 -6.99 21.96 14.69
C THR A 124 -7.56 20.66 14.15
N LEU A 125 -8.08 20.67 12.91
CA LEU A 125 -8.47 19.43 12.22
C LEU A 125 -7.27 18.50 11.98
N PHE A 126 -6.06 19.06 12.07
CA PHE A 126 -4.80 18.37 11.92
C PHE A 126 -4.30 17.88 13.29
N ASP A 127 -4.04 16.58 13.38
CA ASP A 127 -3.21 16.03 14.44
C ASP A 127 -1.75 16.24 14.06
N ARG A 128 -1.08 17.19 14.73
CA ARG A 128 0.31 17.58 14.43
C ARG A 128 1.26 16.38 14.41
N SER A 129 1.06 15.39 15.27
CA SER A 129 1.94 14.22 15.34
C SER A 129 1.92 13.37 14.07
N THR A 130 0.74 13.26 13.44
CA THR A 130 0.55 12.50 12.20
C THR A 130 0.94 13.29 10.94
N VAL A 131 1.01 14.62 11.05
CA VAL A 131 1.39 15.53 9.96
C VAL A 131 2.89 15.79 9.94
N GLU A 132 3.44 16.28 11.05
CA GLU A 132 4.85 16.66 11.16
C GLU A 132 5.75 15.41 11.23
N GLY A 133 5.21 14.32 11.78
CA GLY A 133 5.96 13.10 12.02
C GLY A 133 7.17 13.33 12.93
N ASP A 134 8.16 12.47 12.81
CA ASP A 134 9.47 12.63 13.42
C ASP A 134 10.59 12.36 12.38
N PRO A 135 11.87 12.66 12.68
CA PRO A 135 12.95 12.52 11.71
C PRO A 135 13.15 11.11 11.14
N TYR A 136 12.61 10.08 11.80
CA TYR A 136 12.67 8.68 11.38
C TYR A 136 11.34 8.18 10.83
N THR A 137 10.23 8.82 11.21
CA THR A 137 8.87 8.41 10.86
C THR A 137 8.13 9.57 10.21
N PRO A 138 8.17 9.69 8.87
CA PRO A 138 7.49 10.78 8.18
C PRO A 138 5.98 10.75 8.41
N GLY A 139 5.36 11.93 8.35
CA GLY A 139 3.91 12.07 8.39
C GLY A 139 3.26 11.54 7.12
N VAL A 140 2.01 11.07 7.24
CA VAL A 140 1.18 10.69 6.08
C VAL A 140 -0.12 11.46 6.18
N VAL A 141 -0.40 12.29 5.18
CA VAL A 141 -1.60 13.13 5.14
C VAL A 141 -2.47 12.74 3.95
N LEU A 142 -3.73 12.46 4.20
CA LEU A 142 -4.73 12.11 3.20
C LEU A 142 -5.82 13.18 3.11
N PHE A 143 -5.86 13.89 2.00
CA PHE A 143 -6.97 14.77 1.62
C PHE A 143 -7.93 14.02 0.69
N ASP A 144 -9.04 13.52 1.23
CA ASP A 144 -9.98 12.68 0.49
C ASP A 144 -11.05 13.53 -0.21
N GLU A 145 -11.31 13.27 -1.49
CA GLU A 145 -12.32 13.92 -2.34
C GLU A 145 -12.14 15.44 -2.53
N ILE A 146 -10.93 15.87 -2.93
CA ILE A 146 -10.57 17.30 -3.05
C ILE A 146 -11.50 18.11 -3.95
N GLU A 147 -12.20 17.48 -4.90
CA GLU A 147 -13.16 18.17 -5.76
C GLU A 147 -14.39 18.71 -5.02
N LYS A 148 -14.59 18.29 -3.76
CA LYS A 148 -15.70 18.69 -2.90
C LYS A 148 -15.35 19.88 -2.00
N ALA A 149 -14.07 20.20 -1.86
CA ALA A 149 -13.58 21.25 -0.99
C ALA A 149 -14.02 22.64 -1.45
N HIS A 150 -14.21 23.55 -0.50
CA HIS A 150 -14.36 24.97 -0.79
C HIS A 150 -13.05 25.56 -1.37
N ARG A 151 -13.16 26.57 -2.24
CA ARG A 151 -11.98 27.20 -2.89
C ARG A 151 -10.96 27.77 -1.89
N VAL A 152 -11.40 28.25 -0.74
CA VAL A 152 -10.51 28.75 0.34
C VAL A 152 -9.60 27.64 0.88
N VAL A 153 -10.11 26.41 0.99
CA VAL A 153 -9.32 25.25 1.41
C VAL A 153 -8.30 24.88 0.34
N LEU A 154 -8.70 24.87 -0.92
CA LEU A 154 -7.77 24.59 -2.04
C LEU A 154 -6.63 25.62 -2.10
N ARG A 155 -6.89 26.89 -1.82
CA ARG A 155 -5.84 27.92 -1.71
C ARG A 155 -4.90 27.69 -0.52
N SER A 156 -5.44 27.24 0.60
CA SER A 156 -4.61 26.89 1.78
C SER A 156 -3.74 25.67 1.49
N LEU A 157 -4.30 24.66 0.81
CA LEU A 157 -3.57 23.50 0.34
C LEU A 157 -2.46 23.84 -0.65
N LEU A 158 -2.69 24.82 -1.55
CA LEU A 158 -1.64 25.31 -2.43
C LEU A 158 -0.41 25.78 -1.63
N HIS A 159 -0.63 26.58 -0.59
CA HIS A 159 0.44 27.05 0.29
C HIS A 159 1.19 25.89 0.96
N VAL A 160 0.48 24.85 1.39
CA VAL A 160 1.09 23.62 1.93
C VAL A 160 1.94 22.90 0.89
N LEU A 161 1.48 22.78 -0.35
CA LEU A 161 2.21 22.11 -1.43
C LEU A 161 3.42 22.93 -1.93
N ASP A 162 3.38 24.26 -1.78
CA ASP A 162 4.43 25.19 -2.17
C ASP A 162 5.51 25.40 -1.10
N HIS A 163 5.10 25.55 0.15
CA HIS A 163 5.95 25.99 1.25
C HIS A 163 6.05 24.99 2.40
N GLY A 164 5.32 23.88 2.32
CA GLY A 164 5.37 22.84 3.34
C GLY A 164 4.87 23.33 4.70
N GLU A 165 4.10 24.40 4.76
CA GLU A 165 3.58 24.97 6.01
C GLU A 165 2.09 25.28 5.86
N LEU A 166 1.32 25.05 6.92
CA LEU A 166 -0.05 25.54 7.06
C LEU A 166 -0.10 26.57 8.17
N VAL A 167 -0.45 27.81 7.83
CA VAL A 167 -0.67 28.87 8.81
C VAL A 167 -2.07 28.74 9.41
N LEU A 168 -2.16 28.65 10.73
CA LEU A 168 -3.43 28.55 11.43
C LEU A 168 -4.13 29.91 11.54
N ALA A 169 -5.44 29.91 11.79
CA ALA A 169 -6.29 31.10 11.80
C ALA A 169 -5.96 32.09 12.93
N ASN A 170 -5.25 31.65 13.96
CA ASN A 170 -4.68 32.53 15.00
C ASN A 170 -3.46 33.32 14.49
N GLY A 171 -2.91 32.98 13.32
CA GLY A 171 -1.77 33.64 12.66
C GLY A 171 -0.42 33.44 13.35
N GLN A 172 -0.41 32.80 14.52
CA GLN A 172 0.79 32.62 15.35
C GLN A 172 1.36 31.22 15.23
N GLU A 173 0.49 30.23 15.01
CA GLU A 173 0.90 28.84 14.93
C GLU A 173 0.93 28.37 13.48
N ARG A 174 1.89 27.49 13.20
CA ARG A 174 2.08 26.84 11.91
C ARG A 174 2.20 25.34 12.12
N ILE A 175 1.72 24.59 11.14
CA ILE A 175 1.91 23.14 11.07
C ILE A 175 2.89 22.86 9.93
N ASP A 176 3.90 22.06 10.21
CA ASP A 176 4.95 21.71 9.26
C ASP A 176 4.59 20.42 8.48
N PHE A 177 4.63 20.51 7.16
CA PHE A 177 4.38 19.42 6.21
C PHE A 177 5.64 18.99 5.46
N ARG A 178 6.79 19.64 5.68
CA ARG A 178 8.05 19.32 4.97
C ARG A 178 8.49 17.88 5.17
N ASN A 179 8.19 17.31 6.34
CA ASN A 179 8.41 15.90 6.66
C ASN A 179 7.16 15.02 6.47
N SER A 180 6.36 15.28 5.43
CA SER A 180 5.12 14.52 5.21
C SER A 180 4.95 14.09 3.75
N TYR A 181 4.33 12.92 3.56
CA TYR A 181 3.75 12.54 2.28
C TYR A 181 2.31 13.03 2.20
N VAL A 182 2.03 13.87 1.20
CA VAL A 182 0.70 14.43 0.97
C VAL A 182 0.00 13.65 -0.14
N ILE A 183 -1.03 12.91 0.21
CA ILE A 183 -1.86 12.15 -0.71
C ILE A 183 -3.20 12.86 -0.88
N LEU A 184 -3.51 13.22 -2.12
CA LEU A 184 -4.77 13.82 -2.51
C LEU A 184 -5.59 12.78 -3.27
N THR A 185 -6.87 12.65 -2.99
CA THR A 185 -7.75 11.79 -3.80
C THR A 185 -8.78 12.62 -4.56
N SER A 186 -9.14 12.17 -5.75
CA SER A 186 -10.24 12.76 -6.50
C SER A 186 -11.05 11.74 -7.29
N ASN A 187 -12.35 12.00 -7.42
CA ASN A 187 -13.23 11.28 -8.35
C ASN A 187 -13.44 12.03 -9.69
N LEU A 188 -12.69 13.09 -9.95
CA LEU A 188 -12.73 13.80 -11.24
C LEU A 188 -12.40 12.87 -12.40
N GLY A 189 -13.09 13.06 -13.53
CA GLY A 189 -12.91 12.22 -14.72
C GLY A 189 -13.51 10.81 -14.63
N ALA A 190 -13.92 10.33 -13.45
CA ALA A 190 -14.44 8.98 -13.26
C ALA A 190 -15.66 8.69 -14.15
N ARG A 191 -16.62 9.61 -14.24
CA ARG A 191 -17.82 9.43 -15.10
C ARG A 191 -17.47 9.27 -16.57
N SER A 192 -16.51 10.05 -17.06
CA SER A 192 -16.05 9.99 -18.45
C SER A 192 -15.31 8.68 -18.73
N LEU A 193 -14.50 8.24 -17.77
CA LEU A 193 -13.78 6.95 -17.84
C LEU A 193 -14.76 5.77 -17.84
N THR A 194 -15.76 5.77 -16.96
CA THR A 194 -16.80 4.72 -16.93
C THR A 194 -17.58 4.68 -18.25
N ARG A 195 -17.94 5.82 -18.83
CA ARG A 195 -18.61 5.87 -20.16
C ARG A 195 -17.73 5.32 -21.27
N LEU A 196 -16.44 5.64 -21.28
CA LEU A 196 -15.48 5.08 -22.25
C LEU A 196 -15.42 3.55 -22.16
N MET A 197 -15.39 3.01 -20.93
CA MET A 197 -15.37 1.57 -20.66
C MET A 197 -16.70 0.85 -20.96
N GLN A 198 -17.83 1.55 -20.86
CA GLN A 198 -19.15 1.02 -21.22
C GLN A 198 -19.45 1.15 -22.73
N GLY A 199 -18.73 2.03 -23.42
CA GLY A 199 -18.90 2.30 -24.84
C GLY A 199 -18.32 1.22 -25.77
N PRO A 200 -18.37 1.46 -27.10
CA PRO A 200 -17.89 0.52 -28.11
C PRO A 200 -16.42 0.11 -27.92
N VAL A 201 -15.57 1.06 -27.52
CA VAL A 201 -14.14 0.85 -27.24
C VAL A 201 -13.95 -0.10 -26.06
N GLY A 202 -14.65 0.12 -24.95
CA GLY A 202 -14.59 -0.77 -23.79
C GLY A 202 -15.21 -2.15 -24.04
N ARG A 203 -16.23 -2.25 -24.91
CA ARG A 203 -16.76 -3.55 -25.37
C ARG A 203 -15.76 -4.30 -26.25
N LEU A 204 -15.07 -3.59 -27.13
CA LEU A 204 -13.97 -4.13 -27.94
C LEU A 204 -12.86 -4.65 -27.02
N GLN A 205 -12.44 -3.84 -26.04
CA GLN A 205 -11.44 -4.23 -25.05
C GLN A 205 -11.87 -5.44 -24.23
N ARG A 206 -13.14 -5.57 -23.81
CA ARG A 206 -13.64 -6.77 -23.11
C ARG A 206 -13.69 -8.02 -24.01
N ARG A 207 -14.01 -7.86 -25.29
CA ARG A 207 -14.02 -8.95 -26.27
C ARG A 207 -12.62 -9.46 -26.60
N PHE A 208 -11.66 -8.56 -26.76
CA PHE A 208 -10.26 -8.89 -27.04
C PHE A 208 -9.41 -9.09 -25.78
N GLY A 209 -9.94 -8.75 -24.60
CA GLY A 209 -9.30 -8.85 -23.29
C GLY A 209 -9.90 -9.94 -22.41
N SER A 210 -10.57 -10.94 -23.00
CA SER A 210 -10.84 -12.21 -22.31
C SER A 210 -9.52 -12.82 -21.84
N ALA A 211 -9.54 -13.64 -20.78
CA ALA A 211 -8.32 -14.27 -20.22
C ALA A 211 -7.47 -15.00 -21.29
N GLU A 212 -8.11 -15.55 -22.34
CA GLU A 212 -7.45 -16.20 -23.47
C GLU A 212 -6.78 -15.23 -24.47
N SER A 213 -7.27 -13.99 -24.60
CA SER A 213 -6.76 -12.99 -25.56
C SER A 213 -6.05 -11.79 -24.91
N ALA A 214 -6.11 -11.62 -23.58
CA ALA A 214 -5.41 -10.56 -22.85
C ALA A 214 -3.87 -10.66 -23.00
N GLY A 215 -3.34 -11.89 -23.15
CA GLY A 215 -1.94 -12.14 -23.49
C GLY A 215 -1.59 -11.87 -24.96
N SER A 216 -2.58 -11.70 -25.84
CA SER A 216 -2.34 -11.45 -27.26
C SER A 216 -1.83 -10.02 -27.50
N ARG A 217 -0.93 -9.87 -28.48
CA ARG A 217 -0.35 -8.59 -28.86
C ARG A 217 -1.41 -7.53 -29.25
N ALA A 218 -2.52 -7.98 -29.85
CA ALA A 218 -3.66 -7.12 -30.20
C ALA A 218 -4.47 -6.67 -28.96
N GLY A 219 -4.67 -7.57 -27.99
CA GLY A 219 -5.32 -7.26 -26.71
C GLY A 219 -4.54 -6.22 -25.91
N GLN A 220 -3.23 -6.39 -25.80
CA GLN A 220 -2.33 -5.45 -25.10
C GLN A 220 -2.32 -4.05 -25.74
N LEU A 221 -2.26 -3.98 -27.07
CA LEU A 221 -2.32 -2.70 -27.79
C LEU A 221 -3.65 -1.98 -27.56
N THR A 222 -4.77 -2.71 -27.63
CA THR A 222 -6.11 -2.14 -27.41
C THR A 222 -6.28 -1.62 -25.98
N ALA A 223 -5.84 -2.40 -25.00
CA ALA A 223 -5.84 -2.00 -23.59
C ALA A 223 -4.96 -0.77 -23.35
N GLY A 224 -3.77 -0.70 -23.96
CA GLY A 224 -2.88 0.44 -23.88
C GLY A 224 -3.49 1.73 -24.46
N ILE A 225 -4.20 1.64 -25.59
CA ILE A 225 -4.91 2.78 -26.19
C ILE A 225 -6.03 3.28 -25.26
N ALA A 226 -6.86 2.36 -24.75
CA ALA A 226 -7.95 2.71 -23.84
C ALA A 226 -7.44 3.35 -22.54
N ARG A 227 -6.36 2.79 -21.95
CA ARG A 227 -5.70 3.34 -20.77
C ARG A 227 -5.22 4.77 -21.00
N ARG A 228 -4.47 5.02 -22.09
CA ARG A 228 -4.00 6.37 -22.45
C ARG A 228 -5.14 7.35 -22.70
N ALA A 229 -6.22 6.90 -23.35
CA ALA A 229 -7.39 7.75 -23.57
C ALA A 229 -8.07 8.11 -22.24
N GLY A 230 -8.24 7.13 -21.35
CA GLY A 230 -8.77 7.34 -20.00
C GLY A 230 -7.92 8.31 -19.17
N GLU A 231 -6.60 8.11 -19.18
CA GLU A 231 -5.64 8.96 -18.49
C GLU A 231 -5.70 10.42 -18.99
N ARG A 232 -5.75 10.63 -20.31
CA ARG A 232 -5.90 11.97 -20.91
C ARG A 232 -7.21 12.64 -20.50
N LEU A 233 -8.32 11.90 -20.45
CA LEU A 233 -9.62 12.44 -20.04
C LEU A 233 -9.61 12.84 -18.56
N SER A 234 -9.06 11.98 -17.68
CA SER A 234 -8.92 12.29 -16.25
C SER A 234 -8.00 13.48 -16.02
N ARG A 235 -6.85 13.53 -16.70
CA ARG A 235 -5.92 14.65 -16.63
C ARG A 235 -6.56 15.97 -17.05
N ARG A 236 -7.29 15.98 -18.16
CA ARG A 236 -8.04 17.17 -18.60
C ARG A 236 -9.09 17.60 -17.59
N ALA A 237 -9.84 16.66 -17.01
CA ALA A 237 -10.85 16.97 -16.01
C ALA A 237 -10.24 17.61 -14.76
N VAL A 238 -9.08 17.12 -14.32
CA VAL A 238 -8.32 17.71 -13.21
C VAL A 238 -7.80 19.10 -13.57
N GLN A 239 -7.16 19.27 -14.73
CA GLN A 239 -6.63 20.57 -15.18
C GLN A 239 -7.70 21.62 -15.42
N SER A 240 -8.94 21.21 -15.67
CA SER A 240 -10.08 22.15 -15.78
C SER A 240 -10.67 22.53 -14.43
N PHE A 241 -10.46 21.72 -13.40
CA PHE A 241 -10.97 21.96 -12.05
C PHE A 241 -9.96 22.69 -11.17
N LEU A 242 -8.70 22.24 -11.18
CA LEU A 242 -7.61 22.84 -10.42
C LEU A 242 -6.99 23.99 -11.21
N ASP A 243 -6.63 25.04 -10.49
CA ASP A 243 -5.86 26.14 -11.08
C ASP A 243 -4.47 25.60 -11.53
N PRO A 244 -3.89 26.13 -12.63
CA PRO A 244 -2.60 25.66 -13.14
C PRO A 244 -1.47 25.67 -12.10
N GLU A 245 -1.50 26.67 -11.21
CA GLU A 245 -0.55 26.80 -10.10
C GLU A 245 -0.61 25.57 -9.19
N PHE A 246 -1.81 25.20 -8.72
CA PHE A 246 -2.01 24.00 -7.91
C PHE A 246 -1.58 22.72 -8.62
N PHE A 247 -1.96 22.57 -9.89
CA PHE A 247 -1.61 21.38 -10.65
C PHE A 247 -0.10 21.17 -10.77
N ASN A 248 0.66 22.26 -10.93
CA ASN A 248 2.12 22.21 -11.06
C ASN A 248 2.85 21.92 -9.73
N ARG A 249 2.15 21.93 -8.59
CA ARG A 249 2.71 21.56 -7.27
C ARG A 249 2.43 20.13 -6.85
N ILE A 250 1.74 19.38 -7.70
CA ILE A 250 1.57 17.95 -7.56
C ILE A 250 2.75 17.28 -8.25
N ASP A 251 3.54 16.52 -7.51
CA ASP A 251 4.72 15.83 -8.06
C ASP A 251 4.30 14.68 -8.98
N GLU A 252 3.30 13.90 -8.56
CA GLU A 252 2.81 12.74 -9.30
C GLU A 252 1.27 12.74 -9.38
N MET A 253 0.73 12.61 -10.60
CA MET A 253 -0.70 12.38 -10.82
C MET A 253 -0.91 10.97 -11.35
N VAL A 254 -1.59 10.13 -10.56
CA VAL A 254 -1.86 8.74 -10.93
C VAL A 254 -3.34 8.52 -11.16
N VAL A 255 -3.67 8.00 -12.34
CA VAL A 255 -5.04 7.58 -12.67
C VAL A 255 -5.19 6.10 -12.34
N LEU A 256 -6.01 5.77 -11.35
CA LEU A 256 -6.29 4.40 -10.94
C LEU A 256 -7.23 3.72 -11.93
N GLU A 257 -6.94 2.45 -12.18
CA GLU A 257 -7.69 1.62 -13.13
C GLU A 257 -8.96 1.06 -12.48
N HIS A 258 -9.96 0.74 -13.32
CA HIS A 258 -11.12 0.00 -12.83
C HIS A 258 -10.69 -1.42 -12.47
N LEU A 259 -11.30 -1.99 -11.45
CA LEU A 259 -11.04 -3.37 -11.06
C LEU A 259 -11.63 -4.31 -12.12
N ASP A 260 -10.79 -5.19 -12.67
CA ASP A 260 -11.23 -6.30 -13.50
C ASP A 260 -11.59 -7.53 -12.64
N GLY A 261 -12.06 -8.60 -13.29
CA GLY A 261 -12.49 -9.81 -12.59
C GLY A 261 -11.35 -10.51 -11.83
N ALA A 262 -10.16 -10.59 -12.44
CA ALA A 262 -9.00 -11.20 -11.82
C ALA A 262 -8.51 -10.40 -10.60
N THR A 263 -8.50 -9.06 -10.71
CA THR A 263 -8.19 -8.18 -9.59
C THR A 263 -9.24 -8.32 -8.49
N ALA A 264 -10.52 -8.36 -8.84
CA ALA A 264 -11.60 -8.57 -7.87
C ALA A 264 -11.45 -9.89 -7.11
N GLU A 265 -11.12 -10.98 -7.80
CA GLU A 265 -10.82 -12.28 -7.20
C GLU A 265 -9.66 -12.19 -6.20
N SER A 266 -8.55 -11.57 -6.59
CA SER A 266 -7.41 -11.37 -5.69
C SER A 266 -7.74 -10.51 -4.46
N ILE A 267 -8.65 -9.54 -4.59
CA ILE A 267 -9.13 -8.71 -3.48
C ILE A 267 -10.01 -9.53 -2.52
N VAL A 268 -10.90 -10.37 -3.06
CA VAL A 268 -11.74 -11.25 -2.25
C VAL A 268 -10.86 -12.22 -1.45
N GLU A 269 -9.87 -12.84 -2.11
CA GLU A 269 -8.90 -13.71 -1.44
C GLU A 269 -8.24 -13.01 -0.26
N LEU A 270 -7.68 -11.80 -0.49
CA LEU A 270 -7.07 -11.02 0.57
C LEU A 270 -8.03 -10.73 1.74
N GLN A 271 -9.27 -10.36 1.46
CA GLN A 271 -10.26 -10.07 2.50
C GLN A 271 -10.65 -11.33 3.30
N VAL A 272 -10.81 -12.47 2.63
CA VAL A 272 -11.10 -13.76 3.27
C VAL A 272 -9.94 -14.15 4.19
N GLN A 273 -8.69 -14.07 3.72
CA GLN A 273 -7.51 -14.38 4.54
C GLN A 273 -7.39 -13.48 5.76
N GLU A 274 -7.69 -12.19 5.63
CA GLU A 274 -7.68 -11.26 6.77
C GLU A 274 -8.77 -11.60 7.79
N ILE A 275 -9.96 -12.04 7.36
CA ILE A 275 -11.01 -12.53 8.25
C ILE A 275 -10.55 -13.79 8.99
N ILE A 276 -9.98 -14.76 8.28
CA ILE A 276 -9.44 -15.99 8.87
C ILE A 276 -8.38 -15.65 9.92
N ARG A 277 -7.46 -14.73 9.62
CA ARG A 277 -6.42 -14.26 10.55
C ARG A 277 -7.04 -13.63 11.82
N ARG A 278 -8.05 -12.77 11.67
CA ARG A 278 -8.76 -12.16 12.80
C ARG A 278 -9.54 -13.17 13.65
N ALA A 279 -10.09 -14.22 13.02
CA ALA A 279 -10.75 -15.32 13.72
C ALA A 279 -9.75 -16.16 14.52
N ARG A 280 -8.58 -16.47 13.92
CA ARG A 280 -7.48 -17.18 14.60
C ARG A 280 -6.96 -16.44 15.83
N ARG A 281 -6.79 -15.11 15.75
CA ARG A 281 -6.44 -14.27 16.93
C ARG A 281 -7.46 -14.37 18.07
N ARG A 282 -8.71 -14.74 17.76
CA ARG A 282 -9.80 -15.00 18.73
C ARG A 282 -9.97 -16.49 19.05
N ARG A 283 -8.95 -17.31 18.78
CA ARG A 283 -8.89 -18.76 19.01
C ARG A 283 -9.90 -19.58 18.18
N ALA A 284 -10.42 -19.06 17.08
CA ALA A 284 -11.28 -19.83 16.17
C ALA A 284 -10.49 -20.29 14.93
N SER A 285 -10.61 -21.57 14.60
CA SER A 285 -10.07 -22.14 13.36
C SER A 285 -11.13 -22.08 12.29
N VAL A 286 -10.84 -21.40 11.18
CA VAL A 286 -11.80 -21.17 10.10
C VAL A 286 -11.19 -21.66 8.79
N THR A 287 -11.98 -22.45 8.06
CA THR A 287 -11.71 -22.92 6.70
C THR A 287 -12.85 -22.46 5.80
N VAL A 288 -12.51 -21.92 4.63
CA VAL A 288 -13.47 -21.36 3.68
C VAL A 288 -13.32 -22.12 2.37
N ASP A 289 -14.42 -22.69 1.90
CA ASP A 289 -14.43 -23.45 0.65
C ASP A 289 -14.37 -22.53 -0.59
N PRO A 290 -13.73 -22.94 -1.70
CA PRO A 290 -13.69 -22.16 -2.94
C PRO A 290 -15.08 -21.78 -3.51
N SER A 291 -16.14 -22.51 -3.18
CA SER A 291 -17.53 -22.14 -3.51
C SER A 291 -17.93 -20.79 -2.93
N VAL A 292 -17.44 -20.44 -1.73
CA VAL A 292 -17.72 -19.14 -1.08
C VAL A 292 -17.04 -18.00 -1.84
N HIS A 293 -15.82 -18.20 -2.35
CA HIS A 293 -15.13 -17.20 -3.17
C HIS A 293 -15.92 -16.86 -4.43
N ARG A 294 -16.47 -17.89 -5.09
CA ARG A 294 -17.33 -17.73 -6.27
C ARG A 294 -18.61 -16.98 -5.94
N LEU A 295 -19.28 -17.31 -4.83
CA LEU A 295 -20.46 -16.58 -4.36
C LEU A 295 -20.15 -15.09 -4.12
N LEU A 296 -19.05 -14.80 -3.42
CA LEU A 296 -18.64 -13.44 -3.08
C LEU A 296 -18.34 -12.59 -4.32
N LEU A 297 -17.76 -13.19 -5.36
CA LEU A 297 -17.53 -12.52 -6.63
C LEU A 297 -18.82 -12.31 -7.42
N ALA A 298 -19.69 -13.31 -7.50
CA ALA A 298 -20.95 -13.23 -8.22
C ALA A 298 -21.88 -12.14 -7.64
N GLU A 299 -22.03 -12.11 -6.32
CA GLU A 299 -22.89 -11.14 -5.60
C GLU A 299 -22.22 -9.78 -5.40
N GLY A 300 -20.89 -9.77 -5.23
CA GLY A 300 -20.16 -8.60 -4.76
C GLY A 300 -19.48 -7.79 -5.86
N PHE A 301 -19.14 -8.37 -7.01
CA PHE A 301 -18.36 -7.64 -8.02
C PHE A 301 -19.24 -6.69 -8.83
N SER A 302 -18.98 -5.39 -8.70
CA SER A 302 -19.59 -4.36 -9.52
C SER A 302 -18.53 -3.44 -10.10
N PRO A 303 -18.36 -3.39 -11.44
CA PRO A 303 -17.41 -2.46 -12.07
C PRO A 303 -17.67 -0.98 -11.74
N ALA A 304 -18.91 -0.62 -11.40
CA ALA A 304 -19.29 0.76 -11.07
C ALA A 304 -18.90 1.16 -9.64
N TYR A 305 -18.95 0.22 -8.69
CA TYR A 305 -18.73 0.48 -7.26
C TYR A 305 -17.38 -0.07 -6.74
N GLY A 306 -16.65 -0.81 -7.57
CA GLY A 306 -15.33 -1.34 -7.26
C GLY A 306 -15.35 -2.29 -6.04
N ALA A 307 -14.28 -2.26 -5.25
CA ALA A 307 -14.11 -3.12 -4.08
C ALA A 307 -15.10 -2.81 -2.94
N ARG A 308 -15.79 -1.66 -2.97
CA ARG A 308 -16.79 -1.32 -1.94
C ARG A 308 -17.96 -2.32 -1.94
N SER A 309 -18.40 -2.77 -3.12
CA SER A 309 -19.46 -3.79 -3.21
C SER A 309 -18.95 -5.17 -2.78
N LEU A 310 -17.70 -5.51 -3.12
CA LEU A 310 -17.04 -6.74 -2.65
C LEU A 310 -16.98 -6.79 -1.12
N SER A 311 -16.51 -5.72 -0.47
CA SER A 311 -16.46 -5.65 1.00
C SER A 311 -17.83 -5.78 1.65
N ARG A 312 -18.90 -5.29 1.01
CA ARG A 312 -20.27 -5.48 1.49
C ARG A 312 -20.70 -6.94 1.36
N ALA A 313 -20.41 -7.59 0.25
CA ALA A 313 -20.69 -9.02 0.05
C ALA A 313 -19.92 -9.88 1.05
N VAL A 314 -18.62 -9.63 1.24
CA VAL A 314 -17.78 -10.30 2.24
C VAL A 314 -18.33 -10.09 3.65
N ARG A 315 -18.78 -8.88 3.99
CA ARG A 315 -19.40 -8.62 5.29
C ARG A 315 -20.70 -9.42 5.48
N ARG A 316 -21.58 -9.39 4.47
CA ARG A 316 -22.91 -10.02 4.53
C ARG A 316 -22.85 -11.54 4.51
N HIS A 317 -22.11 -12.12 3.58
CA HIS A 317 -22.10 -13.56 3.33
C HIS A 317 -21.02 -14.29 4.12
N LEU A 318 -19.93 -13.64 4.56
CA LEU A 318 -18.89 -14.33 5.31
C LEU A 318 -18.76 -13.82 6.74
N SER A 319 -18.53 -12.52 6.92
CA SER A 319 -18.19 -11.98 8.25
C SER A 319 -19.32 -12.10 9.25
N ALA A 320 -20.56 -11.76 8.86
CA ALA A 320 -21.72 -11.82 9.74
C ALA A 320 -22.08 -13.26 10.13
N PRO A 321 -22.21 -14.23 9.19
CA PRO A 321 -22.46 -15.63 9.55
C PRO A 321 -21.36 -16.22 10.44
N LEU A 322 -20.09 -15.90 10.16
CA LEU A 322 -18.97 -16.37 10.96
C LEU A 322 -19.01 -15.79 12.39
N ALA A 323 -19.31 -14.49 12.53
CA ALA A 323 -19.46 -13.85 13.83
C ALA A 323 -20.61 -14.46 14.65
N ASP A 324 -21.74 -14.74 13.99
CA ASP A 324 -22.88 -15.43 14.61
C ASP A 324 -22.51 -16.85 15.06
N ALA A 325 -21.81 -17.62 14.23
CA ALA A 325 -21.35 -18.97 14.57
C ALA A 325 -20.36 -18.95 15.75
N MET A 326 -19.38 -18.04 15.75
CA MET A 326 -18.43 -17.86 16.85
C MET A 326 -19.13 -17.45 18.15
N ARG A 327 -20.15 -16.57 18.08
CA ARG A 327 -20.96 -16.20 19.25
C ARG A 327 -21.70 -17.41 19.82
N ARG A 328 -22.36 -18.20 18.96
CA ARG A 328 -23.09 -19.42 19.37
C ARG A 328 -22.16 -20.47 19.98
N ALA A 329 -20.95 -20.64 19.45
CA ALA A 329 -19.95 -21.55 20.01
C ALA A 329 -19.57 -21.16 21.45
N ARG A 330 -19.30 -19.87 21.68
CA ARG A 330 -19.00 -19.34 23.02
C ARG A 330 -20.13 -19.53 24.02
N GLN A 331 -21.39 -19.42 23.59
CA GLN A 331 -22.55 -19.65 24.46
C GLN A 331 -22.65 -21.09 24.98
N VAL A 332 -22.12 -22.05 24.22
CA VAL A 332 -22.08 -23.48 24.60
C VAL A 332 -20.74 -23.83 25.30
N GLY A 333 -19.92 -22.83 25.65
CA GLY A 333 -18.65 -23.02 26.36
C GLY A 333 -17.48 -23.44 25.47
N GLU A 334 -17.64 -23.46 24.15
CA GLU A 334 -16.59 -23.85 23.22
C GLU A 334 -15.58 -22.70 23.02
N THR A 335 -14.34 -22.91 23.47
CA THR A 335 -13.30 -21.87 23.47
C THR A 335 -12.45 -21.86 22.20
N LYS A 336 -12.41 -22.97 21.45
CA LYS A 336 -11.66 -23.14 20.20
C LYS A 336 -12.52 -23.74 19.08
N PRO A 337 -13.54 -23.03 18.58
CA PRO A 337 -14.42 -23.58 17.56
C PRO A 337 -13.68 -23.81 16.24
N VAL A 338 -13.95 -24.97 15.62
CA VAL A 338 -13.52 -25.30 14.25
C VAL A 338 -14.70 -25.09 13.31
N LEU A 339 -14.59 -24.11 12.43
CA LEU A 339 -15.64 -23.65 11.53
C LEU A 339 -15.25 -23.90 10.08
N HIS A 340 -16.17 -24.47 9.31
CA HIS A 340 -16.04 -24.69 7.88
C HIS A 340 -17.17 -23.95 7.16
N VAL A 341 -16.82 -23.05 6.24
CA VAL A 341 -17.80 -22.24 5.50
C VAL A 341 -17.92 -22.77 4.08
N VAL A 342 -19.14 -23.12 3.67
CA VAL A 342 -19.45 -23.63 2.32
C VAL A 342 -20.62 -22.85 1.75
N CYS A 343 -20.68 -22.73 0.43
CA CYS A 343 -21.85 -22.21 -0.25
C CYS A 343 -22.90 -23.32 -0.44
N GLU A 344 -24.12 -23.10 0.06
CA GLU A 344 -25.30 -23.89 -0.28
C GLU A 344 -26.30 -22.99 -1.01
N GLY A 345 -26.53 -23.26 -2.30
CA GLY A 345 -27.36 -22.37 -3.13
C GLY A 345 -26.76 -20.96 -3.23
N GLU A 346 -27.50 -19.97 -2.76
CA GLU A 346 -27.11 -18.54 -2.77
C GLU A 346 -26.62 -18.04 -1.40
N GLU A 347 -26.48 -18.93 -0.41
CA GLU A 347 -26.08 -18.57 0.94
C GLU A 347 -24.79 -19.29 1.37
N ALA A 348 -23.95 -18.58 2.11
CA ALA A 348 -22.79 -19.18 2.75
C ALA A 348 -23.20 -19.69 4.13
N VAL A 349 -23.09 -21.01 4.30
CA VAL A 349 -23.47 -21.72 5.51
C VAL A 349 -22.21 -22.07 6.29
N VAL A 350 -22.26 -21.85 7.61
CA VAL A 350 -21.15 -22.12 8.52
C VAL A 350 -21.44 -23.41 9.29
N TYR A 351 -20.66 -24.45 8.99
CA TYR A 351 -20.69 -25.71 9.73
C TYR A 351 -19.71 -25.66 10.89
N ARG A 352 -20.14 -26.16 12.04
CA ARG A 352 -19.26 -26.50 13.14
C ARG A 352 -18.77 -27.91 12.91
N ARG A 353 -17.45 -28.09 12.86
CA ARG A 353 -16.84 -29.41 12.88
C ARG A 353 -16.46 -29.70 14.33
N THR A 354 -16.97 -30.78 14.90
CA THR A 354 -16.33 -31.35 16.09
C THR A 354 -14.92 -31.74 15.68
N ALA A 355 -13.91 -31.26 16.41
CA ALA A 355 -12.55 -31.70 16.20
C ALA A 355 -12.55 -33.25 16.15
N PRO A 356 -11.84 -33.89 15.19
CA PRO A 356 -11.45 -35.27 15.40
C PRO A 356 -10.72 -35.30 16.76
N GLU A 357 -11.02 -36.29 17.60
CA GLU A 357 -10.21 -36.57 18.78
C GLU A 357 -8.73 -36.52 18.37
N GLU A 358 -7.93 -35.73 19.08
CA GLU A 358 -6.49 -35.77 18.94
C GLU A 358 -6.07 -37.24 19.16
N GLU A 359 -5.68 -37.94 18.09
CA GLU A 359 -4.82 -39.10 18.24
C GLU A 359 -3.60 -38.62 19.03
N PRO A 360 -3.21 -39.35 20.09
CA PRO A 360 -2.18 -38.86 21.01
C PRO A 360 -0.90 -38.63 20.21
N ASP A 361 -0.41 -37.40 20.35
CA ASP A 361 0.87 -36.89 19.88
C ASP A 361 1.95 -37.97 20.08
N ALA A 362 2.36 -38.60 18.99
CA ALA A 362 3.55 -39.44 18.99
C ALA A 362 4.71 -38.53 19.40
N ALA A 363 5.27 -38.80 20.57
CA ALA A 363 6.31 -38.02 21.21
C ALA A 363 7.40 -37.58 20.21
N PRO A 364 7.96 -36.36 20.37
CA PRO A 364 9.04 -35.91 19.51
C PRO A 364 10.25 -36.83 19.67
N ASP A 365 10.67 -37.34 18.52
CA ASP A 365 11.86 -38.16 18.31
C ASP A 365 13.06 -37.52 19.02
N SER A 366 13.70 -38.30 19.89
CA SER A 366 14.91 -37.88 20.59
C SER A 366 16.07 -37.75 19.57
N PRO A 367 17.03 -36.84 19.77
CA PRO A 367 18.17 -36.75 18.85
C PRO A 367 18.97 -38.06 18.88
N PRO A 368 19.50 -38.53 17.74
CA PRO A 368 20.17 -39.81 17.67
C PRO A 368 21.47 -39.79 18.48
N GLU A 369 21.61 -40.78 19.37
CA GLU A 369 22.88 -41.12 20.02
C GLU A 369 23.91 -41.61 18.97
N PRO A 370 25.21 -41.37 19.18
CA PRO A 370 26.24 -41.74 18.22
C PRO A 370 26.42 -43.27 18.15
N VAL A 371 26.52 -43.78 16.93
CA VAL A 371 26.77 -45.19 16.59
C VAL A 371 28.17 -45.60 17.07
N PRO A 372 28.35 -46.78 17.71
CA PRO A 372 29.68 -47.29 18.02
C PRO A 372 30.35 -47.84 16.74
N GLU A 373 31.62 -47.44 16.54
CA GLU A 373 32.49 -47.95 15.49
C GLU A 373 32.63 -49.47 15.58
N ALA A 374 32.29 -50.16 14.49
CA ALA A 374 32.52 -51.59 14.32
C ALA A 374 33.89 -51.81 13.66
N GLU A 375 34.61 -52.74 14.26
CA GLU A 375 35.96 -53.20 13.99
C GLU A 375 36.22 -53.52 12.50
N GLU A 376 37.32 -52.97 11.97
CA GLU A 376 37.99 -53.50 10.78
C GLU A 376 39.36 -54.05 11.19
N LYS A 377 39.62 -55.30 10.81
CA LYS A 377 40.85 -56.04 11.06
C LYS A 377 41.05 -57.01 9.90
N PRO A 378 42.30 -57.44 9.63
CA PRO A 378 43.32 -56.70 8.90
C PRO A 378 43.74 -57.48 7.64
N ASP A 379 44.48 -56.86 6.72
CA ASP A 379 45.41 -57.64 5.90
C ASP A 379 46.75 -56.90 5.68
N ALA A 380 47.78 -57.70 5.97
CA ALA A 380 49.22 -57.62 5.73
C ALA A 380 49.59 -57.19 4.28
N ASP A 381 50.79 -56.75 3.91
CA ASP A 381 52.09 -56.45 4.53
C ASP A 381 52.98 -55.89 3.36
N VAL A 382 54.14 -55.33 3.73
CA VAL A 382 55.35 -55.10 2.94
C VAL A 382 55.48 -53.80 2.11
N GLY A 383 56.28 -52.87 2.67
CA GLY A 383 57.61 -52.66 2.08
C GLY A 383 58.05 -51.25 1.68
N SER A 384 58.89 -50.64 2.54
CA SER A 384 59.98 -49.67 2.24
C SER A 384 59.61 -48.31 1.61
N GLY A 385 60.20 -47.18 1.93
CA GLY A 385 61.32 -46.83 2.78
C GLY A 385 61.72 -45.36 2.51
N ALA A 386 62.48 -44.79 3.46
CA ALA A 386 63.32 -43.60 3.36
C ALA A 386 62.66 -42.18 3.28
N ALA A 387 63.11 -41.36 4.23
CA ALA A 387 62.95 -39.91 4.39
C ALA A 387 64.06 -39.15 3.59
N PRO A 388 64.38 -37.86 3.85
CA PRO A 388 63.60 -36.61 4.00
C PRO A 388 64.19 -35.45 3.12
N GLU A 389 63.85 -34.18 3.46
CA GLU A 389 64.56 -32.91 3.15
C GLU A 389 64.35 -32.33 1.73
N ALA A 390 64.34 -31.02 1.44
CA ALA A 390 64.56 -29.74 2.13
C ALA A 390 63.89 -28.65 1.22
N ASP A 391 63.22 -27.65 1.77
CA ASP A 391 63.71 -26.27 2.02
C ASP A 391 63.68 -25.30 0.82
N ALA A 392 63.20 -24.10 1.15
CA ALA A 392 63.41 -22.77 0.58
C ALA A 392 63.37 -22.49 -0.93
N GLY A 393 62.65 -21.41 -1.27
CA GLY A 393 63.29 -20.37 -2.08
C GLY A 393 62.41 -19.54 -3.03
N SER A 394 62.31 -18.25 -2.67
CA SER A 394 62.28 -17.06 -3.54
C SER A 394 61.03 -16.72 -4.36
N ASP A 395 60.32 -15.70 -3.86
CA ASP A 395 60.17 -14.37 -4.48
C ASP A 395 60.78 -14.18 -5.88
N THR A 396 59.97 -13.75 -6.86
CA THR A 396 60.21 -12.50 -7.61
C THR A 396 58.99 -12.10 -8.47
N THR A 397 58.51 -10.88 -8.20
CA THR A 397 58.04 -9.82 -9.11
C THR A 397 57.77 -10.16 -10.59
N ALA A 398 56.63 -9.72 -11.13
CA ALA A 398 56.59 -8.75 -12.24
C ALA A 398 55.14 -8.31 -12.57
N GLU A 399 55.05 -7.01 -12.82
CA GLU A 399 53.92 -6.22 -13.30
C GLU A 399 53.38 -6.73 -14.65
N THR A 400 52.09 -6.48 -14.94
CA THR A 400 51.68 -5.57 -16.04
C THR A 400 50.16 -5.43 -16.14
N ARG A 401 49.76 -4.22 -16.53
CA ARG A 401 48.41 -3.69 -16.72
C ARG A 401 47.78 -4.12 -18.03
N SER A 402 46.44 -4.21 -18.04
CA SER A 402 45.54 -3.81 -19.14
C SER A 402 44.11 -3.85 -18.57
N GLU A 403 43.51 -2.73 -18.17
CA GLU A 403 42.67 -1.84 -19.01
C GLU A 403 41.60 -2.61 -19.80
N GLU A 404 40.41 -2.76 -19.22
CA GLU A 404 39.16 -2.84 -19.97
C GLU A 404 38.07 -2.02 -19.25
N ASP A 405 37.67 -0.94 -19.91
CA ASP A 405 36.52 -0.08 -19.63
C ASP A 405 35.21 -0.86 -19.69
N HIS A 406 34.39 -0.78 -18.65
CA HIS A 406 32.95 -1.00 -18.73
C HIS A 406 32.20 0.15 -18.05
N ASP A 407 31.72 1.07 -18.89
CA ASP A 407 30.74 2.11 -18.57
C ASP A 407 29.44 1.45 -18.08
N ALA A 408 29.22 1.48 -16.77
CA ALA A 408 27.93 1.22 -16.15
C ALA A 408 27.17 2.54 -16.00
N ARG A 409 26.07 2.67 -16.73
CA ARG A 409 25.04 3.70 -16.48
C ARG A 409 24.38 3.42 -15.14
N LEU A 410 24.35 4.43 -14.28
CA LEU A 410 23.59 4.48 -13.04
C LEU A 410 22.10 4.75 -13.31
#